data_AF-K0SYS6-F1
#
_entry.id   AF-K0SYS6-F1
#
_cell.length_a   1.000
_cell.length_b   1.000
_cell.length_c   1.000
_cell.angle_alpha   90.00
_cell.angle_beta   90.00
_cell.angle_gamma   90.00
#
_symmetry.space_group_name_H-M   'P 1'
#
loop_
_entity.id
_entity.type
_entity.pdbx_description
1 polymer ?
#
loop_
_entity_poly.entity_id
_entity_poly.type
_entity_poly.pdbx_seq_one_letter_code
_entity_poly.pdbx_strand_id
1 'polypeptide(L)'
;MQTASHRIATRVEPRCRAASRLRLADRPPGLPPERRTIRRRPMPAPEIRAAEPPAPADSPGPARRRPASPSPWGRGGAADMPTDDALRHASDTSSGMSFQSSSARAPAPSPSTRAVTEHTGASFFDRDEVFRERGIEDVTRTVMATRSEYGDPPPRWWLNLGSISTAALLPAYTDWLRSRDAQLVVYCPVLCQAALFAALRLGVPAVSLLTAGGPGYFDAAIASTAGAEAVRGVAAGLVEAVKEVVPNAAAIESIRSQLAMPGLTLNTAEPLCRDYYAGANLVSTTEELADPMCPADEEYYRSAGKRFFYVGPLLDATGAKRSQPGKADQEQRDELMRRVEAAAAGGRPVVYVSMGTVLTSEDQEHGWGATDGSGLTGQQLCRSVYRAVFEELGASEGSAEADSPLIVVSLGPQPAALAGVPTPKNAVCAASVPQVDLLRAARPALFVTNGGQNSLMESMAVGTPVLVCPGFGDQPANAAKVSKRGWGAKVDRPPPAPEAPAAAADGGEDAGAAAAAAYTAKVRSGVRAVLDGPQFAAKARLIAAGLERAEGADGALRILTEAAAAGAWAKRVGTNVGLRGQPGSAQMQML
;
A
#
# COMPACT_ATOMS: atom_id res chain seq x y z
N MET A 1 20.33 -24.67 -63.22
CA MET A 1 21.78 -24.92 -63.12
C MET A 1 22.05 -25.63 -61.81
N GLN A 2 22.63 -26.83 -61.89
CA GLN A 2 23.07 -27.69 -60.79
C GLN A 2 24.26 -27.02 -60.06
N THR A 3 24.63 -27.28 -58.79
CA THR A 3 25.01 -28.56 -58.12
C THR A 3 25.15 -28.27 -56.60
N ALA A 4 24.54 -29.07 -55.70
CA ALA A 4 25.15 -30.12 -54.83
C ALA A 4 25.88 -29.56 -53.58
N SER A 5 25.91 -30.13 -52.36
CA SER A 5 25.49 -31.37 -51.69
C SER A 5 25.86 -31.14 -50.18
N HIS A 6 25.20 -31.61 -49.11
CA HIS A 6 25.02 -32.99 -48.63
C HIS A 6 24.15 -32.98 -47.35
N ARG A 7 23.36 -34.05 -47.16
CA ARG A 7 22.64 -34.41 -45.92
C ARG A 7 23.59 -35.08 -44.92
N ILE A 8 23.23 -35.10 -43.63
CA ILE A 8 23.09 -36.32 -42.80
C ILE A 8 22.37 -35.94 -41.49
N ALA A 9 21.37 -36.75 -41.14
CA ALA A 9 20.68 -36.77 -39.86
C ALA A 9 21.28 -37.89 -38.98
N THR A 10 21.42 -37.66 -37.68
CA THR A 10 21.60 -38.76 -36.71
C THR A 10 20.89 -38.48 -35.39
N ARG A 11 20.19 -39.53 -34.97
CA ARG A 11 19.36 -39.77 -33.79
C ARG A 11 20.27 -40.27 -32.65
N VAL A 12 20.14 -39.77 -31.41
CA VAL A 12 20.67 -40.44 -30.21
C VAL A 12 19.74 -40.25 -29.00
N GLU A 13 19.52 -41.36 -28.30
CA GLU A 13 18.65 -41.65 -27.16
C GLU A 13 19.05 -40.98 -25.83
N PRO A 14 18.15 -40.90 -24.83
CA PRO A 14 18.49 -40.47 -23.48
C PRO A 14 19.00 -41.66 -22.63
N ARG A 15 20.20 -41.52 -22.05
CA ARG A 15 20.76 -42.43 -21.04
C ARG A 15 20.38 -42.01 -19.62
N CYS A 16 19.90 -42.98 -18.84
CA CYS A 16 19.70 -42.90 -17.39
C CYS A 16 20.99 -43.16 -16.56
N ARG A 17 20.88 -42.82 -15.26
CA ARG A 17 21.67 -43.19 -14.06
C ARG A 17 22.88 -42.27 -13.77
N ALA A 18 23.12 -41.79 -12.55
CA ALA A 18 22.88 -42.42 -11.25
C ALA A 18 22.52 -41.42 -10.13
N ALA A 19 21.67 -41.89 -9.21
CA ALA A 19 21.29 -41.25 -7.96
C ALA A 19 22.21 -41.73 -6.81
N SER A 20 22.59 -40.81 -5.94
CA SER A 20 23.22 -41.05 -4.64
C SER A 20 22.15 -41.42 -3.60
N ARG A 21 22.42 -42.51 -2.87
CA ARG A 21 21.56 -43.14 -1.85
C ARG A 21 21.65 -42.40 -0.51
N LEU A 22 20.52 -42.12 0.11
CA LEU A 22 20.37 -42.00 1.56
C LEU A 22 19.16 -42.84 1.97
N ARG A 23 19.40 -43.84 2.83
CA ARG A 23 18.42 -44.82 3.30
C ARG A 23 17.66 -44.23 4.49
N LEU A 24 16.33 -44.30 4.45
CA LEU A 24 15.45 -44.28 5.62
C LEU A 24 14.76 -45.65 5.68
N ALA A 25 14.80 -46.26 6.86
CA ALA A 25 14.27 -47.59 7.12
C ALA A 25 12.80 -47.55 7.57
N ASP A 26 12.07 -48.57 7.10
CA ASP A 26 10.95 -49.29 7.71
C ASP A 26 9.58 -48.62 7.97
N ARG A 27 8.60 -48.96 7.13
CA ARG A 27 7.20 -49.25 7.51
C ARG A 27 6.60 -50.39 6.63
N PRO A 28 5.71 -51.25 7.16
CA PRO A 28 5.29 -52.52 6.55
C PRO A 28 4.04 -52.40 5.64
N PRO A 29 3.67 -53.47 4.89
CA PRO A 29 2.90 -53.37 3.64
C PRO A 29 1.40 -53.70 3.78
N GLY A 30 0.57 -53.20 2.85
CA GLY A 30 -0.78 -53.73 2.66
C GLY A 30 -1.65 -53.02 1.61
N LEU A 31 -1.91 -53.74 0.51
CA LEU A 31 -3.01 -53.66 -0.48
C LEU A 31 -2.78 -52.93 -1.84
N PRO A 32 -3.27 -53.51 -2.96
CA PRO A 32 -2.80 -53.25 -4.33
C PRO A 32 -3.54 -52.10 -5.04
N PRO A 33 -3.00 -51.54 -6.15
CA PRO A 33 -3.68 -50.49 -6.89
C PRO A 33 -4.61 -51.07 -7.97
N GLU A 34 -5.91 -50.74 -7.90
CA GLU A 34 -6.78 -50.81 -9.06
C GLU A 34 -6.45 -49.68 -10.03
N ARG A 35 -5.96 -50.04 -11.21
CA ARG A 35 -5.88 -49.13 -12.37
C ARG A 35 -7.26 -48.98 -12.98
N ARG A 36 -7.93 -47.84 -12.76
CA ARG A 36 -8.97 -47.35 -13.67
C ARG A 36 -8.46 -46.13 -14.42
N THR A 37 -8.07 -46.36 -15.67
CA THR A 37 -7.90 -45.33 -16.69
C THR A 37 -9.26 -44.68 -16.99
N ILE A 38 -9.48 -43.45 -16.51
CA ILE A 38 -10.58 -42.60 -16.99
C ILE A 38 -10.01 -41.69 -18.07
N ARG A 39 -10.36 -42.00 -19.33
CA ARG A 39 -10.22 -41.07 -20.47
C ARG A 39 -11.11 -39.85 -20.20
N ARG A 40 -10.52 -38.66 -20.06
CA ARG A 40 -11.26 -37.40 -20.07
C ARG A 40 -11.82 -37.18 -21.49
N ARG A 41 -13.15 -37.24 -21.64
CA ARG A 41 -13.85 -36.60 -22.77
C ARG A 41 -13.98 -35.10 -22.46
N PRO A 42 -13.80 -34.21 -23.43
CA PRO A 42 -14.10 -32.79 -23.24
C PRO A 42 -15.63 -32.59 -23.16
N MET A 43 -16.09 -31.85 -22.16
CA MET A 43 -17.48 -31.41 -22.09
C MET A 43 -17.67 -30.13 -22.93
N PRO A 44 -18.82 -29.96 -23.62
CA PRO A 44 -19.10 -28.74 -24.38
C PRO A 44 -19.40 -27.56 -23.44
N ALA A 45 -19.00 -26.37 -23.86
CA ALA A 45 -19.31 -25.11 -23.19
C ALA A 45 -20.82 -24.81 -23.24
N PRO A 46 -21.43 -24.24 -22.18
CA PRO A 46 -22.83 -23.81 -22.24
C PRO A 46 -22.96 -22.50 -23.04
N GLU A 47 -23.84 -22.52 -24.04
CA GLU A 47 -24.30 -21.35 -24.79
C GLU A 47 -25.09 -20.41 -23.87
N ILE A 48 -24.56 -19.21 -23.62
CA ILE A 48 -25.30 -18.11 -23.01
C ILE A 48 -25.85 -17.25 -24.15
N ARG A 49 -27.17 -17.25 -24.31
CA ARG A 49 -27.88 -16.32 -25.21
C ARG A 49 -27.66 -14.89 -24.73
N ALA A 50 -27.07 -14.06 -25.58
CA ALA A 50 -27.00 -12.62 -25.40
C ALA A 50 -28.43 -12.04 -25.46
N ALA A 51 -28.82 -11.28 -24.44
CA ALA A 51 -29.99 -10.43 -24.50
C ALA A 51 -29.65 -9.18 -25.33
N GLU A 52 -30.48 -8.86 -26.32
CA GLU A 52 -30.36 -7.66 -27.15
C GLU A 52 -30.49 -6.38 -26.30
N PRO A 53 -29.72 -5.31 -26.63
CA PRO A 53 -29.90 -4.02 -25.99
C PRO A 53 -31.19 -3.33 -26.48
N PRO A 54 -31.93 -2.62 -25.62
CA PRO A 54 -33.08 -1.84 -26.06
C PRO A 54 -32.66 -0.66 -26.95
N ALA A 55 -33.49 -0.38 -27.95
CA ALA A 55 -33.32 0.64 -28.97
C ALA A 55 -33.15 2.07 -28.40
N PRO A 56 -32.40 2.96 -29.07
CA PRO A 56 -32.22 4.34 -28.64
C PRO A 56 -33.52 5.14 -28.83
N ALA A 57 -33.90 5.88 -27.79
CA ALA A 57 -35.00 6.83 -27.84
C ALA A 57 -34.63 8.07 -28.69
N ASP A 58 -35.64 8.57 -29.40
CA ASP A 58 -35.59 9.57 -30.46
C ASP A 58 -34.87 10.88 -30.10
N SER A 59 -34.03 11.33 -31.03
CA SER A 59 -33.50 12.70 -31.09
C SER A 59 -34.52 13.63 -31.75
N PRO A 60 -34.84 14.80 -31.20
CA PRO A 60 -35.48 15.85 -31.98
C PRO A 60 -34.41 16.61 -32.79
N GLY A 61 -34.57 16.57 -34.11
CA GLY A 61 -33.83 17.38 -35.09
C GLY A 61 -34.24 18.86 -35.11
N PRO A 62 -33.71 19.66 -36.05
CA PRO A 62 -33.05 20.93 -35.72
C PRO A 62 -33.90 22.18 -36.00
N ALA A 63 -33.67 23.24 -35.21
CA ALA A 63 -34.04 24.61 -35.57
C ALA A 63 -32.78 25.48 -35.76
N ARG A 64 -32.83 26.30 -36.82
CA ARG A 64 -31.74 26.98 -37.50
C ARG A 64 -31.36 28.33 -36.86
N ARG A 65 -30.04 28.65 -36.93
CA ARG A 65 -29.38 29.93 -37.30
C ARG A 65 -29.77 31.19 -36.48
N ARG A 66 -28.86 32.06 -35.98
CA ARG A 66 -27.67 32.71 -36.60
C ARG A 66 -26.95 33.60 -35.52
N PRO A 67 -25.90 34.42 -35.80
CA PRO A 67 -24.63 34.43 -35.05
C PRO A 67 -24.24 35.79 -34.40
N ALA A 68 -23.19 35.78 -33.57
CA ALA A 68 -22.23 36.87 -33.22
C ALA A 68 -21.67 36.54 -31.82
N SER A 69 -20.43 36.77 -31.39
CA SER A 69 -19.19 37.38 -31.90
C SER A 69 -18.12 37.12 -30.78
N PRO A 70 -16.82 37.41 -31.00
CA PRO A 70 -15.72 36.65 -30.40
C PRO A 70 -15.09 37.23 -29.12
N SER A 71 -14.30 36.36 -28.49
CA SER A 71 -13.29 36.50 -27.42
C SER A 71 -12.57 37.84 -27.27
N PRO A 72 -12.19 38.25 -26.04
CA PRO A 72 -11.23 39.33 -25.82
C PRO A 72 -9.90 38.79 -25.30
N TRP A 73 -8.98 38.39 -26.19
CA TRP A 73 -7.54 38.39 -25.87
C TRP A 73 -6.75 38.80 -27.11
N GLY A 74 -6.35 40.07 -27.14
CA GLY A 74 -5.59 40.68 -28.23
C GLY A 74 -4.85 41.93 -27.76
N ARG A 75 -3.51 41.82 -27.80
CA ARG A 75 -2.40 42.75 -27.53
C ARG A 75 -2.55 44.26 -27.80
N GLY A 76 -1.74 45.02 -27.05
CA GLY A 76 -1.20 46.38 -27.33
C GLY A 76 -1.32 47.27 -26.09
N GLY A 77 -0.37 48.04 -25.58
CA GLY A 77 0.99 48.44 -25.95
C GLY A 77 1.34 49.68 -25.08
N ALA A 78 2.57 49.73 -24.53
CA ALA A 78 3.40 50.86 -24.04
C ALA A 78 2.83 52.03 -23.16
N ALA A 79 3.73 52.50 -22.26
CA ALA A 79 3.71 53.70 -21.39
C ALA A 79 2.88 53.53 -20.08
N ASP A 80 3.32 53.86 -18.86
CA ASP A 80 4.43 54.66 -18.33
C ASP A 80 4.89 54.11 -16.97
N MET A 81 6.16 54.31 -16.63
CA MET A 81 6.73 54.12 -15.28
C MET A 81 6.35 55.30 -14.37
N PRO A 82 6.20 55.05 -13.06
CA PRO A 82 6.73 55.99 -12.08
C PRO A 82 7.72 55.33 -11.11
N THR A 83 8.67 56.17 -10.72
CA THR A 83 9.90 55.98 -9.97
C THR A 83 9.72 55.72 -8.48
N ASP A 84 10.81 55.21 -7.89
CA ASP A 84 11.15 55.24 -6.45
C ASP A 84 10.71 56.54 -5.76
N ASP A 85 9.90 56.42 -4.71
CA ASP A 85 10.08 57.07 -3.40
C ASP A 85 8.82 56.87 -2.53
N ALA A 86 8.91 55.98 -1.53
CA ALA A 86 8.19 56.11 -0.25
C ALA A 86 8.57 55.00 0.74
N LEU A 87 9.87 54.90 1.06
CA LEU A 87 10.29 54.41 2.36
C LEU A 87 10.38 55.61 3.31
N ARG A 88 9.47 55.72 4.28
CA ARG A 88 9.73 56.11 5.69
C ARG A 88 8.44 56.53 6.42
N HIS A 89 8.33 55.98 7.63
CA HIS A 89 7.51 56.42 8.77
C HIS A 89 5.99 56.16 8.74
N ALA A 90 5.58 55.08 9.43
CA ALA A 90 4.81 55.23 10.67
C ALA A 90 4.88 53.94 11.49
N SER A 91 5.41 54.08 12.69
CA SER A 91 5.55 53.12 13.77
C SER A 91 4.25 52.95 14.56
N ASP A 92 4.18 51.82 15.27
CA ASP A 92 3.44 51.57 16.51
C ASP A 92 1.91 51.63 16.48
N THR A 93 1.29 50.43 16.54
CA THR A 93 0.49 49.98 17.70
C THR A 93 -0.13 48.61 17.41
N SER A 94 0.29 47.56 18.12
CA SER A 94 -0.58 46.48 18.61
C SER A 94 0.22 45.44 19.40
N SER A 95 0.14 45.60 20.73
CA SER A 95 -0.18 44.60 21.75
C SER A 95 0.01 43.11 21.38
N GLY A 96 0.86 42.45 22.16
CA GLY A 96 1.31 41.09 21.95
C GLY A 96 0.24 40.00 22.00
N MET A 97 0.40 39.06 21.08
CA MET A 97 0.08 37.65 21.29
C MET A 97 1.32 36.84 20.93
N SER A 98 2.02 36.37 21.96
CA SER A 98 3.13 35.45 21.82
C SER A 98 2.61 34.12 21.26
N PHE A 99 2.84 33.88 19.97
CA PHE A 99 2.75 32.54 19.38
C PHE A 99 3.92 31.72 19.91
N GLN A 100 3.72 31.06 21.05
CA GLN A 100 4.53 29.91 21.43
C GLN A 100 4.13 28.76 20.49
N SER A 101 4.94 28.57 19.44
CA SER A 101 4.93 27.34 18.65
C SER A 101 5.32 26.20 19.58
N SER A 102 4.34 25.38 19.97
CA SER A 102 4.59 24.19 20.76
C SER A 102 5.44 23.22 19.92
N SER A 103 6.64 22.95 20.43
CA SER A 103 7.60 22.00 19.89
C SER A 103 7.07 20.57 19.99
N ALA A 104 6.17 20.17 19.10
CA ALA A 104 5.83 18.77 18.92
C ALA A 104 6.95 18.10 18.11
N ARG A 105 7.89 17.49 18.84
CA ARG A 105 8.94 16.61 18.32
C ARG A 105 8.25 15.46 17.58
N ALA A 106 8.52 15.27 16.30
CA ALA A 106 8.20 13.99 15.67
C ALA A 106 9.08 12.91 16.33
N PRO A 107 8.57 11.69 16.52
CA PRO A 107 9.27 10.71 17.33
C PRO A 107 10.55 10.30 16.59
N ALA A 108 11.68 10.33 17.30
CA ALA A 108 12.83 9.47 17.01
C ALA A 108 12.33 8.04 16.70
N PRO A 109 13.06 7.20 15.93
CA PRO A 109 12.67 5.80 15.75
C PRO A 109 12.29 5.25 17.11
N SER A 110 11.05 4.74 17.23
CA SER A 110 10.52 4.43 18.55
C SER A 110 11.54 3.53 19.26
N PRO A 111 11.81 3.72 20.57
CA PRO A 111 12.73 2.85 21.32
C PRO A 111 12.47 1.35 21.09
N SER A 112 11.25 0.99 20.67
CA SER A 112 10.87 -0.35 20.25
C SER A 112 11.57 -0.87 18.98
N THR A 113 11.83 -0.06 17.93
CA THR A 113 12.44 -0.56 16.68
C THR A 113 13.88 -1.02 16.91
N ARG A 114 14.68 -0.23 17.66
CA ARG A 114 16.02 -0.62 18.08
C ARG A 114 15.98 -1.91 18.88
N ALA A 115 15.16 -1.95 19.95
CA ALA A 115 15.06 -3.10 20.84
C ALA A 115 14.61 -4.38 20.12
N VAL A 116 13.67 -4.28 19.17
CA VAL A 116 13.19 -5.41 18.37
C VAL A 116 14.28 -5.90 17.42
N THR A 117 15.00 -4.99 16.77
CA THR A 117 16.12 -5.34 15.88
C THR A 117 17.22 -6.06 16.66
N GLU A 118 17.65 -5.49 17.79
CA GLU A 118 18.70 -6.04 18.64
C GLU A 118 18.29 -7.37 19.29
N HIS A 119 16.99 -7.60 19.52
CA HIS A 119 16.49 -8.89 19.99
C HIS A 119 16.69 -10.03 18.99
N THR A 120 16.81 -9.73 17.69
CA THR A 120 17.13 -10.74 16.67
C THR A 120 18.63 -11.08 16.62
N GLY A 121 19.47 -10.37 17.38
CA GLY A 121 20.93 -10.43 17.28
C GLY A 121 21.53 -9.50 16.22
N ALA A 122 20.69 -8.79 15.46
CA ALA A 122 21.14 -7.77 14.51
C ALA A 122 21.52 -6.46 15.21
N SER A 123 22.46 -5.71 14.64
CA SER A 123 22.79 -4.36 15.12
C SER A 123 21.87 -3.32 14.49
N PHE A 124 21.31 -2.43 15.32
CA PHE A 124 20.52 -1.30 14.83
C PHE A 124 21.39 -0.04 14.68
N PHE A 125 21.28 0.58 13.51
CA PHE A 125 21.92 1.87 13.22
C PHE A 125 20.86 2.88 12.83
N ASP A 126 20.85 4.02 13.52
CA ASP A 126 19.93 5.09 13.22
C ASP A 126 20.47 5.93 12.05
N ARG A 127 19.75 5.98 10.93
CA ARG A 127 20.15 6.84 9.81
C ARG A 127 20.07 8.32 10.19
N ASP A 128 19.19 8.67 11.13
CA ASP A 128 18.91 10.04 11.50
C ASP A 128 20.12 10.67 12.22
N GLU A 129 21.06 9.86 12.74
CA GLU A 129 22.37 10.33 13.22
C GLU A 129 23.19 10.98 12.09
N VAL A 130 23.33 10.32 10.95
CA VAL A 130 24.07 10.84 9.79
C VAL A 130 23.32 11.98 9.09
N PHE A 131 21.99 11.91 9.10
CA PHE A 131 21.15 12.92 8.45
C PHE A 131 21.19 14.26 9.21
N ARG A 132 21.26 14.22 10.55
CA ARG A 132 21.42 15.42 11.38
C ARG A 132 22.71 16.19 11.10
N GLU A 133 23.81 15.50 10.81
CA GLU A 133 25.06 16.15 10.39
C GLU A 133 24.90 16.93 9.07
N ARG A 134 23.88 16.59 8.27
CA ARG A 134 23.49 17.27 7.04
C ARG A 134 22.31 18.23 7.21
N GLY A 135 21.94 18.56 8.45
CA GLY A 135 20.83 19.47 8.76
C GLY A 135 19.44 18.89 8.55
N ILE A 136 19.32 17.56 8.36
CA ILE A 136 18.04 16.87 8.24
C ILE A 136 17.70 16.27 9.60
N GLU A 137 16.91 17.00 10.39
CA GLU A 137 16.54 16.56 11.75
C GLU A 137 15.44 15.49 11.77
N ASP A 138 14.57 15.49 10.77
CA ASP A 138 13.38 14.64 10.71
C ASP A 138 13.07 14.33 9.24
N VAL A 139 13.41 13.11 8.81
CA VAL A 139 13.23 12.67 7.42
C VAL A 139 11.77 12.71 7.00
N THR A 140 10.86 12.30 7.87
CA THR A 140 9.43 12.29 7.55
C THR A 140 8.95 13.72 7.32
N ARG A 141 9.29 14.64 8.22
CA ARG A 141 8.97 16.07 8.05
C ARG A 141 9.61 16.66 6.80
N THR A 142 10.85 16.32 6.49
CA THR A 142 11.49 16.75 5.24
C THR A 142 10.70 16.28 4.03
N VAL A 143 10.31 15.00 3.97
CA VAL A 143 9.46 14.50 2.88
C VAL A 143 8.12 15.25 2.83
N MET A 144 7.43 15.39 3.97
CA MET A 144 6.15 16.10 4.04
C MET A 144 6.24 17.56 3.63
N ALA A 145 7.34 18.25 3.93
CA ALA A 145 7.57 19.63 3.54
C ALA A 145 7.66 19.81 2.02
N THR A 146 8.13 18.80 1.28
CA THR A 146 8.20 18.87 -0.20
C THR A 146 6.84 18.85 -0.88
N ARG A 147 5.76 18.53 -0.16
CA ARG A 147 4.40 18.44 -0.71
C ARG A 147 3.98 19.75 -1.40
N SER A 148 4.16 20.89 -0.73
CA SER A 148 3.77 22.20 -1.27
C SER A 148 4.59 22.61 -2.49
N GLU A 149 5.78 22.03 -2.68
CA GLU A 149 6.61 22.28 -3.86
C GLU A 149 6.03 21.65 -5.15
N TYR A 150 5.08 20.73 -5.02
CA TYR A 150 4.31 20.19 -6.14
C TYR A 150 3.12 21.07 -6.56
N GLY A 151 2.83 22.15 -5.83
CA GLY A 151 1.71 23.06 -6.07
C GLY A 151 0.67 23.08 -4.96
N ASP A 152 -0.32 23.98 -5.09
CA ASP A 152 -1.45 24.11 -4.17
C ASP A 152 -2.79 24.15 -4.94
N PRO A 153 -3.63 23.10 -4.87
CA PRO A 153 -3.36 21.85 -4.18
C PRO A 153 -2.30 21.00 -4.92
N PRO A 154 -1.52 20.18 -4.20
CA PRO A 154 -0.58 19.25 -4.83
C PRO A 154 -1.33 18.15 -5.59
N PRO A 155 -0.69 17.49 -6.57
CA PRO A 155 -1.27 16.36 -7.25
C PRO A 155 -1.66 15.25 -6.27
N ARG A 156 -2.80 14.61 -6.51
CA ARG A 156 -3.18 13.40 -5.76
C ARG A 156 -2.06 12.37 -5.92
N TRP A 157 -1.71 11.67 -4.83
CA TRP A 157 -0.62 10.70 -4.79
C TRP A 157 0.80 11.29 -4.88
N TRP A 158 0.99 12.55 -4.46
CA TRP A 158 2.29 13.22 -4.51
C TRP A 158 3.46 12.41 -3.91
N LEU A 159 3.22 11.58 -2.88
CA LEU A 159 4.23 10.70 -2.29
C LEU A 159 4.82 9.69 -3.30
N ASN A 160 3.99 9.21 -4.25
CA ASN A 160 4.43 8.34 -5.33
C ASN A 160 5.32 9.08 -6.34
N LEU A 161 5.19 10.40 -6.41
CA LEU A 161 5.87 11.28 -7.34
C LEU A 161 7.16 11.89 -6.76
N GLY A 162 7.71 11.34 -5.68
CA GLY A 162 8.72 11.94 -4.78
C GLY A 162 10.11 12.30 -5.34
N SER A 163 10.24 12.80 -6.57
CA SER A 163 11.50 13.32 -7.14
C SER A 163 12.10 14.45 -6.28
N ILE A 164 11.28 15.38 -5.77
CA ILE A 164 11.75 16.51 -4.95
C ILE A 164 12.37 16.01 -3.64
N SER A 165 11.63 15.18 -2.89
CA SER A 165 12.15 14.58 -1.66
C SER A 165 13.33 13.64 -1.93
N THR A 166 13.32 12.92 -3.05
CA THR A 166 14.46 12.08 -3.48
C THR A 166 15.71 12.92 -3.70
N ALA A 167 15.61 14.04 -4.43
CA ALA A 167 16.75 14.92 -4.69
C ALA A 167 17.31 15.52 -3.39
N ALA A 168 16.44 15.93 -2.48
CA ALA A 168 16.83 16.48 -1.18
C ALA A 168 17.56 15.46 -0.28
N LEU A 169 17.10 14.21 -0.29
CA LEU A 169 17.60 13.17 0.63
C LEU A 169 18.78 12.36 0.05
N LEU A 170 18.96 12.33 -1.27
CA LEU A 170 19.96 11.50 -1.95
C LEU A 170 21.39 11.66 -1.39
N PRO A 171 21.91 12.88 -1.13
CA PRO A 171 23.25 13.02 -0.55
C PRO A 171 23.39 12.38 0.85
N ALA A 172 22.37 12.53 1.70
CA ALA A 172 22.37 11.98 3.05
C ALA A 172 22.28 10.45 3.06
N TYR A 173 21.42 9.88 2.22
CA TYR A 173 21.40 8.42 2.01
C TYR A 173 22.73 7.89 1.48
N THR A 174 23.34 8.59 0.52
CA THR A 174 24.63 8.19 -0.05
C THR A 174 25.72 8.11 1.03
N ASP A 175 25.80 9.11 1.90
CA ASP A 175 26.80 9.13 2.97
C ASP A 175 26.51 8.09 4.05
N TRP A 176 25.24 7.93 4.43
CA TRP A 176 24.87 6.93 5.42
C TRP A 176 25.21 5.51 4.93
N LEU A 177 24.80 5.15 3.71
CA LEU A 177 25.11 3.84 3.14
C LEU A 177 26.62 3.61 2.99
N ARG A 178 27.38 4.63 2.59
CA ARG A 178 28.85 4.56 2.52
C ARG A 178 29.46 4.35 3.90
N SER A 179 28.99 5.08 4.91
CA SER A 179 29.49 5.00 6.29
C SER A 179 29.29 3.62 6.93
N ARG A 180 28.38 2.81 6.38
CA ARG A 180 28.04 1.46 6.86
C ARG A 180 28.62 0.34 5.99
N ASP A 181 29.39 0.67 4.95
CA ASP A 181 29.90 -0.29 3.96
C ASP A 181 28.79 -1.23 3.46
N ALA A 182 27.64 -0.65 3.08
CA ALA A 182 26.47 -1.41 2.68
C ALA A 182 26.78 -2.36 1.50
N GLN A 183 26.46 -3.64 1.66
CA GLN A 183 26.65 -4.66 0.61
C GLN A 183 25.37 -4.97 -0.16
N LEU A 184 24.21 -4.64 0.39
CA LEU A 184 22.89 -4.77 -0.21
C LEU A 184 21.97 -3.70 0.40
N VAL A 185 21.12 -3.10 -0.42
CA VAL A 185 20.09 -2.16 0.05
C VAL A 185 18.70 -2.74 -0.20
N VAL A 186 17.93 -2.92 0.88
CA VAL A 186 16.50 -3.26 0.82
C VAL A 186 15.70 -2.04 1.19
N TYR A 187 14.77 -1.61 0.33
CA TYR A 187 14.08 -0.33 0.50
C TYR A 187 12.62 -0.38 0.03
N CYS A 188 11.79 0.50 0.58
CA CYS A 188 10.43 0.74 0.07
C CYS A 188 10.48 1.61 -1.19
N PRO A 189 9.92 1.17 -2.34
CA PRO A 189 9.95 1.94 -3.58
C PRO A 189 8.97 3.14 -3.59
N VAL A 190 8.17 3.30 -2.54
CA VAL A 190 7.23 4.43 -2.38
C VAL A 190 7.80 5.48 -1.46
N LEU A 191 8.18 5.10 -0.23
CA LEU A 191 8.56 6.05 0.82
C LEU A 191 10.08 6.23 0.98
N CYS A 192 10.90 5.38 0.37
CA CYS A 192 12.35 5.37 0.54
C CYS A 192 13.09 5.42 -0.80
N GLN A 193 12.53 6.14 -1.78
CA GLN A 193 13.03 6.20 -3.17
C GLN A 193 14.50 6.62 -3.27
N ALA A 194 14.96 7.57 -2.43
CA ALA A 194 16.36 8.00 -2.37
C ALA A 194 17.35 6.87 -2.07
N ALA A 195 16.94 5.81 -1.37
CA ALA A 195 17.80 4.68 -1.05
C ALA A 195 18.23 3.91 -2.33
N LEU A 196 17.35 3.79 -3.33
CA LEU A 196 17.69 3.17 -4.61
C LEU A 196 18.81 3.94 -5.30
N PHE A 197 18.62 5.24 -5.47
CA PHE A 197 19.55 6.08 -6.22
C PHE A 197 20.88 6.23 -5.49
N ALA A 198 20.87 6.25 -4.14
CA ALA A 198 22.09 6.19 -3.35
C ALA A 198 22.84 4.86 -3.56
N ALA A 199 22.12 3.73 -3.62
CA ALA A 199 22.72 2.42 -3.93
C ALA A 199 23.33 2.39 -5.34
N LEU A 200 22.61 2.90 -6.36
CA LEU A 200 23.10 3.03 -7.73
C LEU A 200 24.37 3.88 -7.80
N ARG A 201 24.40 5.01 -7.10
CA ARG A 201 25.57 5.90 -7.01
C ARG A 201 26.80 5.22 -6.42
N LEU A 202 26.59 4.32 -5.45
CA LEU A 202 27.65 3.59 -4.75
C LEU A 202 28.02 2.26 -5.43
N GLY A 203 27.30 1.85 -6.47
CA GLY A 203 27.46 0.52 -7.08
C GLY A 203 27.10 -0.62 -6.12
N VAL A 204 26.16 -0.37 -5.19
CA VAL A 204 25.64 -1.36 -4.23
C VAL A 204 24.37 -1.98 -4.82
N PRO A 205 24.21 -3.32 -4.82
CA PRO A 205 22.98 -3.94 -5.30
C PRO A 205 21.79 -3.49 -4.43
N ALA A 206 20.64 -3.32 -5.08
CA ALA A 206 19.40 -2.93 -4.40
C ALA A 206 18.27 -3.90 -4.75
N VAL A 207 17.40 -4.13 -3.78
CA VAL A 207 16.16 -4.90 -3.91
C VAL A 207 15.04 -4.07 -3.32
N SER A 208 13.97 -3.85 -4.09
CA SER A 208 12.81 -3.15 -3.53
C SER A 208 11.93 -4.13 -2.76
N LEU A 209 11.29 -3.64 -1.69
CA LEU A 209 10.26 -4.35 -0.94
C LEU A 209 8.93 -3.59 -1.10
N LEU A 210 8.09 -4.08 -2.01
CA LEU A 210 6.78 -3.51 -2.29
C LEU A 210 5.74 -4.11 -1.34
N THR A 211 5.26 -3.30 -0.42
CA THR A 211 4.23 -3.64 0.58
C THR A 211 2.81 -3.25 0.16
N ALA A 212 2.59 -3.13 -1.15
CA ALA A 212 1.28 -2.86 -1.75
C ALA A 212 0.76 -4.13 -2.47
N GLY A 213 -0.40 -4.04 -3.11
CA GLY A 213 -1.01 -5.14 -3.85
C GLY A 213 -0.23 -5.64 -5.08
N GLY A 214 1.06 -5.36 -5.22
CA GLY A 214 1.85 -5.67 -6.41
C GLY A 214 2.06 -4.46 -7.31
N PRO A 215 2.86 -4.57 -8.38
CA PRO A 215 3.27 -3.41 -9.18
C PRO A 215 2.11 -2.67 -9.87
N GLY A 216 0.96 -3.32 -10.08
CA GLY A 216 -0.26 -2.70 -10.61
C GLY A 216 -1.10 -1.92 -9.57
N TYR A 217 -0.67 -1.86 -8.31
CA TYR A 217 -1.47 -1.25 -7.23
C TYR A 217 -1.80 0.22 -7.49
N PHE A 218 -0.89 0.96 -8.14
CA PHE A 218 -1.05 2.38 -8.35
C PHE A 218 -2.18 2.67 -9.35
N ASP A 219 -2.20 1.92 -10.46
CA ASP A 219 -3.29 1.95 -11.43
C ASP A 219 -4.61 1.51 -10.79
N ALA A 220 -4.59 0.48 -9.95
CA ALA A 220 -5.78 0.02 -9.23
C ALA A 220 -6.32 1.09 -8.28
N ALA A 221 -5.44 1.80 -7.56
CA ALA A 221 -5.81 2.91 -6.69
C ALA A 221 -6.44 4.07 -7.47
N ILE A 222 -5.84 4.47 -8.60
CA ILE A 222 -6.41 5.47 -9.51
C ILE A 222 -7.77 5.01 -10.05
N ALA A 223 -7.88 3.77 -10.52
CA ALA A 223 -9.13 3.22 -11.06
C ALA A 223 -10.26 3.22 -10.03
N SER A 224 -9.93 2.90 -8.78
CA SER A 224 -10.92 2.84 -7.70
C SER A 224 -11.44 4.22 -7.29
N THR A 225 -10.71 5.28 -7.62
CA THR A 225 -11.04 6.66 -7.23
C THR A 225 -11.57 7.52 -8.38
N ALA A 226 -11.13 7.26 -9.62
CA ALA A 226 -11.55 7.99 -10.81
C ALA A 226 -12.45 7.18 -11.77
N GLY A 227 -12.60 5.86 -11.55
CA GLY A 227 -13.25 4.93 -12.48
C GLY A 227 -12.29 4.34 -13.51
N ALA A 228 -12.59 3.12 -14.00
CA ALA A 228 -11.67 2.33 -14.84
C ALA A 228 -11.36 2.94 -16.23
N GLU A 229 -12.34 3.59 -16.87
CA GLU A 229 -12.12 4.27 -18.16
C GLU A 229 -11.27 5.54 -18.01
N ALA A 230 -11.26 6.15 -16.82
CA ALA A 230 -10.50 7.34 -16.54
C ALA A 230 -8.99 7.05 -16.35
N VAL A 231 -8.58 5.82 -16.01
CA VAL A 231 -7.20 5.51 -15.56
C VAL A 231 -6.12 5.98 -16.52
N ARG A 232 -6.21 5.63 -17.82
CA ARG A 232 -5.20 6.06 -18.81
C ARG A 232 -5.19 7.58 -19.02
N GLY A 233 -6.35 8.21 -18.99
CA GLY A 233 -6.44 9.68 -19.07
C GLY A 233 -5.92 10.37 -17.81
N VAL A 234 -6.11 9.75 -16.64
CA VAL A 234 -5.67 10.27 -15.34
C VAL A 234 -4.17 10.08 -15.14
N ALA A 235 -3.59 8.94 -15.50
CA ALA A 235 -2.15 8.72 -15.43
C ALA A 235 -1.40 9.66 -16.38
N ALA A 236 -1.83 9.76 -17.64
CA ALA A 236 -1.28 10.73 -18.59
C ALA A 236 -1.46 12.17 -18.10
N GLY A 237 -2.65 12.53 -17.62
CA GLY A 237 -2.93 13.85 -17.06
C GLY A 237 -2.07 14.19 -15.84
N LEU A 238 -1.79 13.19 -14.98
CA LEU A 238 -0.90 13.34 -13.83
C LEU A 238 0.56 13.52 -14.28
N VAL A 239 1.01 12.76 -15.29
CA VAL A 239 2.34 12.94 -15.89
C VAL A 239 2.50 14.35 -16.44
N GLU A 240 1.54 14.85 -17.22
CA GLU A 240 1.59 16.20 -17.77
C GLU A 240 1.56 17.26 -16.65
N ALA A 241 0.69 17.11 -15.65
CA ALA A 241 0.64 18.03 -14.52
C ALA A 241 1.99 18.10 -13.77
N VAL A 242 2.67 16.96 -13.61
CA VAL A 242 3.94 16.86 -12.89
C VAL A 242 5.14 17.37 -13.70
N LYS A 243 5.08 17.33 -15.04
CA LYS A 243 6.10 17.93 -15.91
C LYS A 243 6.17 19.45 -15.77
N GLU A 244 5.01 20.09 -15.58
CA GLU A 244 4.92 21.54 -15.45
C GLU A 244 5.38 22.07 -14.08
N VAL A 245 5.59 21.18 -13.10
CA VAL A 245 6.10 21.55 -11.77
C VAL A 245 7.60 21.85 -11.86
N VAL A 246 7.95 23.14 -11.88
CA VAL A 246 9.35 23.61 -11.99
C VAL A 246 10.29 23.01 -10.93
N PRO A 247 9.94 22.97 -9.62
CA PRO A 247 10.76 22.30 -8.62
C PRO A 247 11.00 20.81 -8.90
N ASN A 248 9.99 20.10 -9.43
CA ASN A 248 10.11 18.69 -9.79
C ASN A 248 11.07 18.48 -10.97
N ALA A 249 10.98 19.32 -12.01
CA ALA A 249 11.91 19.27 -13.14
C ALA A 249 13.37 19.52 -12.66
N ALA A 250 13.59 20.52 -11.80
CA ALA A 250 14.90 20.78 -11.22
C ALA A 250 15.41 19.61 -10.36
N ALA A 251 14.53 18.97 -9.60
CA ALA A 251 14.87 17.79 -8.80
C ALA A 251 15.29 16.60 -9.67
N ILE A 252 14.59 16.34 -10.77
CA ILE A 252 14.96 15.29 -11.75
C ILE A 252 16.35 15.57 -12.32
N GLU A 253 16.63 16.80 -12.77
CA GLU A 253 17.95 17.17 -13.29
C GLU A 253 19.06 17.01 -12.25
N SER A 254 18.78 17.39 -10.99
CA SER A 254 19.71 17.15 -9.87
C SER A 254 20.03 15.67 -9.70
N ILE A 255 19.02 14.79 -9.73
CA ILE A 255 19.21 13.34 -9.62
C ILE A 255 20.01 12.80 -10.82
N ARG A 256 19.65 13.19 -12.06
CA ARG A 256 20.36 12.80 -13.29
C ARG A 256 21.84 13.15 -13.23
N SER A 257 22.15 14.38 -12.81
CA SER A 257 23.52 14.89 -12.66
C SER A 257 24.30 14.11 -11.61
N GLN A 258 23.70 13.88 -10.42
CA GLN A 258 24.33 13.15 -9.33
C GLN A 258 24.65 11.68 -9.67
N LEU A 259 23.93 11.09 -10.62
CA LEU A 259 24.07 9.69 -11.03
C LEU A 259 24.79 9.50 -12.38
N ALA A 260 25.02 10.58 -13.13
CA ALA A 260 25.40 10.53 -14.54
C ALA A 260 24.43 9.69 -15.41
N MET A 261 23.13 9.83 -15.18
CA MET A 261 22.06 9.08 -15.85
C MET A 261 21.05 10.00 -16.53
N PRO A 262 21.37 10.61 -17.70
CA PRO A 262 20.50 11.61 -18.35
C PRO A 262 19.14 11.06 -18.82
N GLY A 263 19.00 9.73 -18.95
CA GLY A 263 17.77 9.09 -19.41
C GLY A 263 16.71 8.81 -18.34
N LEU A 264 16.96 9.13 -17.06
CA LEU A 264 15.98 8.88 -15.99
C LEU A 264 14.74 9.76 -16.17
N THR A 265 13.55 9.18 -16.14
CA THR A 265 12.29 9.92 -16.31
C THR A 265 11.53 10.11 -14.99
N LEU A 266 11.80 9.27 -14.00
CA LEU A 266 11.14 9.24 -12.70
C LEU A 266 9.61 9.18 -12.82
N ASN A 267 8.95 10.31 -12.61
CA ASN A 267 7.50 10.49 -12.60
C ASN A 267 6.97 11.24 -13.84
N THR A 268 7.81 11.53 -14.83
CA THR A 268 7.45 12.29 -16.04
C THR A 268 7.15 11.43 -17.26
N ALA A 269 6.91 10.13 -17.06
CA ALA A 269 6.52 9.21 -18.11
C ALA A 269 5.77 7.99 -17.53
N GLU A 270 4.94 7.32 -18.33
CA GLU A 270 4.19 6.08 -17.98
C GLU A 270 4.95 4.77 -18.31
N PRO A 271 5.08 3.79 -17.39
CA PRO A 271 4.36 3.69 -16.11
C PRO A 271 4.81 4.72 -15.08
N LEU A 272 3.88 5.29 -14.32
CA LEU A 272 4.25 6.15 -13.20
C LEU A 272 5.08 5.35 -12.18
N CYS A 273 6.04 6.00 -11.53
CA CYS A 273 6.99 5.37 -10.60
C CYS A 273 7.95 4.34 -11.22
N ARG A 274 8.01 4.24 -12.57
CA ARG A 274 8.82 3.24 -13.28
C ARG A 274 10.26 3.11 -12.80
N ASP A 275 10.91 4.22 -12.48
CA ASP A 275 12.33 4.27 -12.15
C ASP A 275 12.61 4.01 -10.65
N TYR A 276 11.57 3.92 -9.82
CA TYR A 276 11.71 3.67 -8.37
C TYR A 276 11.80 2.19 -8.00
N TYR A 277 11.59 1.28 -8.95
CA TYR A 277 11.81 -0.16 -8.79
C TYR A 277 13.25 -0.56 -9.10
N ALA A 278 13.79 -1.50 -8.33
CA ALA A 278 15.10 -2.09 -8.60
C ALA A 278 15.00 -3.17 -9.70
N GLY A 279 16.13 -3.80 -10.05
CA GLY A 279 16.12 -4.97 -10.95
C GLY A 279 15.38 -6.17 -10.36
N ALA A 280 15.50 -6.38 -9.05
CA ALA A 280 14.75 -7.38 -8.30
C ALA A 280 13.82 -6.69 -7.28
N ASN A 281 12.54 -7.10 -7.27
CA ASN A 281 11.51 -6.46 -6.47
C ASN A 281 10.71 -7.54 -5.73
N LEU A 282 10.81 -7.55 -4.40
CA LEU A 282 9.99 -8.39 -3.55
C LEU A 282 8.59 -7.79 -3.45
N VAL A 283 7.57 -8.62 -3.64
CA VAL A 283 6.17 -8.24 -3.51
C VAL A 283 5.58 -9.00 -2.32
N SER A 284 5.02 -8.28 -1.35
CA SER A 284 4.53 -8.84 -0.08
C SER A 284 3.21 -9.60 -0.19
N THR A 285 2.78 -9.94 -1.41
CA THR A 285 1.59 -10.76 -1.70
C THR A 285 1.94 -11.87 -2.71
N THR A 286 0.97 -12.71 -3.05
CA THR A 286 1.10 -13.72 -4.10
C THR A 286 0.67 -13.17 -5.45
N GLU A 287 1.12 -13.79 -6.53
CA GLU A 287 0.71 -13.41 -7.89
C GLU A 287 -0.81 -13.50 -8.07
N GLU A 288 -1.45 -14.53 -7.47
CA GLU A 288 -2.90 -14.68 -7.51
C GLU A 288 -3.63 -13.48 -6.88
N LEU A 289 -3.13 -12.94 -5.78
CA LEU A 289 -3.76 -11.83 -5.03
C LEU A 289 -3.30 -10.44 -5.49
N ALA A 290 -2.32 -10.38 -6.39
CA ALA A 290 -1.79 -9.14 -6.89
C ALA A 290 -2.81 -8.36 -7.73
N ASP A 291 -2.68 -7.05 -7.69
CA ASP A 291 -3.36 -6.11 -8.57
C ASP A 291 -2.73 -6.24 -9.97
N PRO A 292 -3.56 -6.43 -11.00
CA PRO A 292 -3.07 -6.68 -12.34
C PRO A 292 -2.38 -5.43 -12.89
N MET A 293 -1.26 -5.64 -13.58
CA MET A 293 -0.65 -4.60 -14.40
C MET A 293 -1.36 -4.53 -15.75
N CYS A 294 -1.34 -3.36 -16.38
CA CYS A 294 -1.74 -3.29 -17.78
C CYS A 294 -0.64 -3.91 -18.68
N PRO A 295 -0.98 -4.45 -19.86
CA PRO A 295 0.03 -5.10 -20.72
C PRO A 295 1.20 -4.21 -21.13
N ALA A 296 0.99 -2.89 -21.25
CA ALA A 296 2.05 -1.95 -21.58
C ALA A 296 3.08 -1.80 -20.46
N ASP A 297 2.61 -1.79 -19.21
CA ASP A 297 3.45 -1.73 -18.01
C ASP A 297 4.24 -3.02 -17.83
N GLU A 298 3.59 -4.17 -18.03
CA GLU A 298 4.27 -5.48 -18.03
C GLU A 298 5.39 -5.54 -19.07
N GLU A 299 5.13 -5.05 -20.29
CA GLU A 299 6.13 -4.96 -21.36
C GLU A 299 7.29 -4.04 -20.98
N TYR A 300 6.98 -2.87 -20.43
CA TYR A 300 7.99 -1.93 -19.98
C TYR A 300 8.88 -2.55 -18.90
N TYR A 301 8.31 -3.09 -17.82
CA TYR A 301 9.10 -3.63 -16.72
C TYR A 301 9.97 -4.80 -17.16
N ARG A 302 9.43 -5.70 -18.00
CA ARG A 302 10.17 -6.82 -18.55
C ARG A 302 11.31 -6.39 -19.45
N SER A 303 11.08 -5.44 -20.38
CA SER A 303 12.13 -4.90 -21.25
C SER A 303 13.19 -4.09 -20.49
N ALA A 304 12.81 -3.46 -19.38
CA ALA A 304 13.70 -2.77 -18.45
C ALA A 304 14.46 -3.73 -17.49
N GLY A 305 14.25 -5.04 -17.59
CA GLY A 305 14.91 -6.03 -16.73
C GLY A 305 14.46 -6.01 -15.26
N LYS A 306 13.26 -5.48 -14.98
CA LYS A 306 12.68 -5.41 -13.64
C LYS A 306 11.83 -6.65 -13.38
N ARG A 307 12.29 -7.49 -12.45
CA ARG A 307 11.64 -8.75 -12.06
C ARG A 307 10.90 -8.56 -10.73
N PHE A 308 9.67 -9.07 -10.67
CA PHE A 308 8.84 -9.06 -9.47
C PHE A 308 8.71 -10.47 -8.90
N PHE A 309 9.02 -10.62 -7.63
CA PHE A 309 9.00 -11.88 -6.90
C PHE A 309 7.88 -11.83 -5.85
N TYR A 310 6.80 -12.56 -6.12
CA TYR A 310 5.63 -12.65 -5.27
C TYR A 310 5.88 -13.63 -4.13
N VAL A 311 6.41 -13.11 -3.02
CA VAL A 311 6.87 -13.91 -1.87
C VAL A 311 5.88 -13.90 -0.71
N GLY A 312 4.79 -13.13 -0.81
CA GLY A 312 3.90 -12.90 0.33
C GLY A 312 3.06 -14.09 0.77
N PRO A 313 2.61 -14.12 2.03
CA PRO A 313 2.74 -13.03 3.01
C PRO A 313 4.09 -13.06 3.74
N LEU A 314 4.61 -11.87 4.08
CA LEU A 314 5.86 -11.72 4.86
C LEU A 314 5.56 -11.66 6.35
N LEU A 315 4.94 -12.72 6.87
CA LEU A 315 4.64 -12.85 8.29
C LEU A 315 5.82 -13.43 9.06
N ASP A 316 6.04 -12.90 10.27
CA ASP A 316 7.04 -13.40 11.20
C ASP A 316 6.63 -14.72 11.87
N ALA A 317 7.51 -15.32 12.67
CA ALA A 317 7.14 -16.45 13.51
C ALA A 317 6.20 -16.02 14.65
N THR A 318 5.36 -16.94 15.13
CA THR A 318 4.52 -16.72 16.32
C THR A 318 5.37 -16.29 17.51
N GLY A 319 4.96 -15.22 18.21
CA GLY A 319 5.68 -14.69 19.36
C GLY A 319 6.88 -13.80 19.03
N ALA A 320 7.13 -13.50 17.75
CA ALA A 320 8.15 -12.54 17.37
C ALA A 320 7.86 -11.15 17.97
N LYS A 321 8.91 -10.50 18.49
CA LYS A 321 8.80 -9.10 18.94
C LYS A 321 8.62 -8.20 17.73
N ARG A 322 7.69 -7.25 17.83
CA ARG A 322 7.40 -6.28 16.76
C ARG A 322 7.61 -4.86 17.28
N SER A 323 8.03 -3.97 16.39
CA SER A 323 8.04 -2.54 16.70
C SER A 323 6.60 -2.09 16.91
N GLN A 324 6.34 -1.38 18.01
CA GLN A 324 5.01 -0.91 18.34
C GLN A 324 5.05 0.59 18.65
N PRO A 325 4.14 1.39 18.08
CA PRO A 325 4.01 2.79 18.44
C PRO A 325 3.42 2.90 19.85
N GLY A 326 4.17 3.52 20.77
CA GLY A 326 3.72 3.90 22.10
C GLY A 326 4.14 2.97 23.24
N LYS A 327 4.06 3.51 24.47
CA LYS A 327 4.22 2.75 25.73
C LYS A 327 2.92 2.01 26.04
N ALA A 328 2.50 1.08 25.19
CA ALA A 328 1.35 0.25 25.54
C ALA A 328 1.72 -0.62 26.75
N ASP A 329 0.84 -0.59 27.75
CA ASP A 329 0.96 -1.37 28.97
C ASP A 329 1.01 -2.87 28.61
N GLN A 330 2.14 -3.51 28.91
CA GLN A 330 2.33 -4.93 28.61
C GLN A 330 1.31 -5.78 29.34
N GLU A 331 0.94 -5.41 30.56
CA GLU A 331 -0.06 -6.14 31.36
C GLU A 331 -1.43 -6.11 30.69
N GLN A 332 -1.85 -4.93 30.20
CA GLN A 332 -3.10 -4.79 29.45
C GLN A 332 -3.12 -5.62 28.16
N ARG A 333 -1.97 -5.73 27.47
CA ARG A 333 -1.84 -6.57 26.27
C ARG A 333 -1.91 -8.06 26.59
N ASP A 334 -1.20 -8.50 27.63
CA ASP A 334 -1.19 -9.89 28.06
C ASP A 334 -2.58 -10.31 28.53
N GLU A 335 -3.29 -9.43 29.24
CA GLU A 335 -4.68 -9.62 29.64
C GLU A 335 -5.62 -9.77 28.44
N LEU A 336 -5.49 -8.87 27.45
CA LEU A 336 -6.27 -8.93 26.23
C LEU A 336 -6.05 -10.27 25.52
N MET A 337 -4.80 -10.68 25.35
CA MET A 337 -4.48 -11.94 24.67
C MET A 337 -5.01 -13.15 25.45
N ARG A 338 -4.92 -13.14 26.79
CA ARG A 338 -5.50 -14.20 27.62
C ARG A 338 -7.02 -14.33 27.42
N ARG A 339 -7.75 -13.21 27.30
CA ARG A 339 -9.19 -13.23 26.98
C ARG A 339 -9.47 -13.77 25.58
N VAL A 340 -8.66 -13.39 24.60
CA VAL A 340 -8.76 -13.87 23.21
C VAL A 340 -8.54 -15.38 23.14
N GLU A 341 -7.48 -15.89 23.77
CA GLU A 341 -7.15 -17.31 23.83
C GLU A 341 -8.22 -18.11 24.56
N ALA A 342 -8.74 -17.61 25.69
CA ALA A 342 -9.83 -18.24 26.41
C ALA A 342 -11.12 -18.31 25.56
N ALA A 343 -11.45 -17.25 24.83
CA ALA A 343 -12.59 -17.24 23.92
C ALA A 343 -12.41 -18.27 22.80
N ALA A 344 -11.23 -18.30 22.16
CA ALA A 344 -10.91 -19.25 21.10
C ALA A 344 -10.96 -20.70 21.61
N ALA A 345 -10.38 -20.99 22.77
CA ALA A 345 -10.39 -22.32 23.39
C ALA A 345 -11.82 -22.77 23.79
N GLY A 346 -12.67 -21.83 24.22
CA GLY A 346 -14.06 -22.07 24.54
C GLY A 346 -15.01 -22.11 23.34
N GLY A 347 -14.51 -21.92 22.11
CA GLY A 347 -15.34 -21.85 20.90
C GLY A 347 -16.22 -20.60 20.80
N ARG A 348 -15.97 -19.59 21.65
CA ARG A 348 -16.66 -18.30 21.62
C ARG A 348 -16.15 -17.50 20.42
N PRO A 349 -17.02 -17.06 19.48
CA PRO A 349 -16.57 -16.30 18.32
C PRO A 349 -15.88 -15.00 18.73
N VAL A 350 -14.80 -14.65 18.04
CA VAL A 350 -14.08 -13.38 18.21
C VAL A 350 -14.35 -12.51 16.98
N VAL A 351 -14.66 -11.23 17.21
CA VAL A 351 -14.76 -10.19 16.18
C VAL A 351 -13.70 -9.14 16.46
N TYR A 352 -12.83 -8.90 15.48
CA TYR A 352 -11.75 -7.94 15.62
C TYR A 352 -12.03 -6.68 14.80
N VAL A 353 -11.68 -5.51 15.33
CA VAL A 353 -11.88 -4.21 14.69
C VAL A 353 -10.58 -3.41 14.76
N SER A 354 -10.08 -2.96 13.61
CA SER A 354 -8.90 -2.09 13.53
C SER A 354 -8.92 -1.24 12.27
N MET A 355 -8.95 0.09 12.46
CA MET A 355 -9.00 1.06 11.37
C MET A 355 -7.60 1.51 10.90
N GLY A 356 -6.55 0.80 11.29
CA GLY A 356 -5.17 1.09 10.90
C GLY A 356 -4.54 2.24 11.68
N THR A 357 -3.24 2.46 11.47
CA THR A 357 -2.44 3.42 12.24
C THR A 357 -2.55 4.86 11.75
N VAL A 358 -2.61 5.07 10.43
CA VAL A 358 -2.63 6.42 9.85
C VAL A 358 -3.99 7.07 10.05
N LEU A 359 -5.07 6.37 9.72
CA LEU A 359 -6.45 6.89 9.85
C LEU A 359 -6.81 7.25 11.30
N THR A 360 -6.19 6.57 12.27
CA THR A 360 -6.36 6.85 13.71
C THR A 360 -5.32 7.84 14.25
N SER A 361 -4.36 8.31 13.46
CA SER A 361 -3.32 9.25 13.90
C SER A 361 -3.72 10.73 13.74
N GLU A 362 -2.82 11.63 14.13
CA GLU A 362 -2.92 13.07 13.88
C GLU A 362 -2.44 13.50 12.47
N ASP A 363 -2.31 12.56 11.54
CA ASP A 363 -1.96 12.88 10.16
C ASP A 363 -2.98 13.87 9.57
N GLN A 364 -2.48 14.97 9.02
CA GLN A 364 -3.33 16.09 8.58
C GLN A 364 -4.13 15.77 7.31
N GLU A 365 -3.66 14.83 6.49
CA GLU A 365 -4.25 14.53 5.18
C GLU A 365 -5.18 13.31 5.26
N HIS A 366 -4.78 12.31 6.04
CA HIS A 366 -5.42 11.00 6.05
C HIS A 366 -5.86 10.54 7.45
N GLY A 367 -5.52 11.30 8.49
CA GLY A 367 -5.74 10.93 9.88
C GLY A 367 -7.11 11.32 10.45
N TRP A 368 -7.16 11.43 11.76
CA TRP A 368 -8.37 11.53 12.56
C TRP A 368 -9.22 12.76 12.23
N GLY A 369 -8.59 13.92 12.04
CA GLY A 369 -9.28 15.15 11.67
C GLY A 369 -9.61 15.25 10.17
N ALA A 370 -8.99 14.44 9.33
CA ALA A 370 -9.00 14.64 7.89
C ALA A 370 -10.20 13.99 7.20
N THR A 371 -10.71 14.62 6.15
CA THR A 371 -11.80 14.07 5.32
C THR A 371 -11.31 13.21 4.17
N ASP A 372 -10.06 13.36 3.75
CA ASP A 372 -9.52 12.75 2.52
C ASP A 372 -10.42 13.03 1.28
N GLY A 373 -11.04 14.20 1.23
CA GLY A 373 -11.98 14.58 0.17
C GLY A 373 -13.33 13.86 0.22
N SER A 374 -13.68 13.23 1.34
CA SER A 374 -14.95 12.52 1.55
C SER A 374 -15.93 13.29 2.46
N GLY A 375 -17.12 12.73 2.67
CA GLY A 375 -18.18 13.34 3.50
C GLY A 375 -18.07 13.10 5.01
N LEU A 376 -17.09 12.31 5.48
CA LEU A 376 -16.84 12.10 6.91
C LEU A 376 -15.39 12.42 7.22
N THR A 377 -15.06 12.82 8.45
CA THR A 377 -13.68 12.84 8.96
C THR A 377 -13.20 11.43 9.37
N GLY A 378 -11.89 11.24 9.58
CA GLY A 378 -11.34 9.96 10.04
C GLY A 378 -11.93 9.54 11.39
N GLN A 379 -12.16 10.51 12.27
CA GLN A 379 -12.86 10.36 13.54
C GLN A 379 -14.29 9.86 13.36
N GLN A 380 -15.08 10.54 12.52
CA GLN A 380 -16.48 10.16 12.27
C GLN A 380 -16.57 8.77 11.65
N LEU A 381 -15.67 8.46 10.71
CA LEU A 381 -15.56 7.14 10.08
C LEU A 381 -15.28 6.06 11.12
N CYS A 382 -14.23 6.21 11.93
CA CYS A 382 -13.83 5.23 12.95
C CYS A 382 -14.93 5.04 14.01
N ARG A 383 -15.49 6.13 14.55
CA ARG A 383 -16.57 6.05 15.54
C ARG A 383 -17.83 5.39 15.01
N SER A 384 -18.17 5.64 13.75
CA SER A 384 -19.30 4.97 13.09
C SER A 384 -19.07 3.46 12.97
N VAL A 385 -17.83 3.03 12.66
CA VAL A 385 -17.46 1.61 12.64
C VAL A 385 -17.57 0.98 14.03
N TYR A 386 -16.98 1.62 15.05
CA TYR A 386 -17.03 1.12 16.43
C TYR A 386 -18.47 1.00 16.93
N ARG A 387 -19.27 2.05 16.73
CA ARG A 387 -20.68 2.08 17.09
C ARG A 387 -21.47 0.98 16.37
N ALA A 388 -21.28 0.82 15.07
CA ALA A 388 -21.98 -0.21 14.29
C ALA A 388 -21.71 -1.62 14.81
N VAL A 389 -20.44 -1.94 15.13
CA VAL A 389 -20.07 -3.25 15.67
C VAL A 389 -20.64 -3.45 17.07
N PHE A 390 -20.59 -2.43 17.92
CA PHE A 390 -21.12 -2.51 19.29
C PHE A 390 -22.64 -2.62 19.35
N GLU A 391 -23.37 -1.87 18.52
CA GLU A 391 -24.83 -1.99 18.42
C GLU A 391 -25.26 -3.35 17.87
N GLU A 392 -24.43 -3.95 17.02
CA GLU A 392 -24.75 -5.23 16.39
C GLU A 392 -24.48 -6.44 17.27
N LEU A 393 -23.32 -6.42 17.93
CA LEU A 393 -22.74 -7.59 18.57
C LEU A 393 -22.58 -7.41 20.08
N GLY A 394 -22.93 -6.24 20.60
CA GLY A 394 -22.90 -5.93 22.03
C GLY A 394 -23.88 -6.81 22.79
N ALA A 395 -23.42 -7.36 23.92
CA ALA A 395 -24.24 -8.20 24.77
C ALA A 395 -25.42 -7.40 25.34
N SER A 396 -26.65 -7.85 25.05
CA SER A 396 -27.88 -7.25 25.56
C SER A 396 -27.92 -7.22 27.09
N GLU A 397 -28.66 -6.27 27.66
CA GLU A 397 -28.92 -6.25 29.10
C GLU A 397 -29.55 -7.59 29.56
N GLY A 398 -29.02 -8.14 30.64
CA GLY A 398 -29.46 -9.44 31.19
C GLY A 398 -28.85 -10.71 30.54
N SER A 399 -28.23 -10.63 29.36
CA SER A 399 -27.53 -11.78 28.75
C SER A 399 -26.21 -12.10 29.46
N ALA A 400 -25.75 -13.35 29.48
CA ALA A 400 -24.38 -13.64 29.93
C ALA A 400 -23.38 -13.14 28.88
N GLU A 401 -22.25 -12.57 29.32
CA GLU A 401 -21.23 -12.08 28.37
C GLU A 401 -20.75 -13.19 27.42
N ALA A 402 -20.63 -14.42 27.94
CA ALA A 402 -20.19 -15.59 27.21
C ALA A 402 -21.10 -16.00 26.03
N ASP A 403 -22.38 -15.58 26.06
CA ASP A 403 -23.36 -15.90 25.00
C ASP A 403 -23.20 -14.99 23.78
N SER A 404 -22.46 -13.89 23.91
CA SER A 404 -22.16 -12.94 22.83
C SER A 404 -20.72 -13.10 22.35
N PRO A 405 -20.40 -12.79 21.08
CA PRO A 405 -19.02 -12.83 20.61
C PRO A 405 -18.11 -11.90 21.45
N LEU A 406 -16.83 -12.24 21.57
CA LEU A 406 -15.84 -11.33 22.13
C LEU A 406 -15.49 -10.28 21.07
N ILE A 407 -15.68 -9.01 21.37
CA ILE A 407 -15.30 -7.91 20.48
C ILE A 407 -13.95 -7.37 20.93
N VAL A 408 -12.98 -7.29 20.02
CA VAL A 408 -11.67 -6.67 20.31
C VAL A 408 -11.46 -5.50 19.37
N VAL A 409 -11.13 -4.32 19.92
CA VAL A 409 -10.97 -3.09 19.14
C VAL A 409 -9.59 -2.47 19.38
N SER A 410 -8.85 -2.26 18.29
CA SER A 410 -7.63 -1.44 18.26
C SER A 410 -7.99 0.01 17.96
N LEU A 411 -7.90 0.89 18.97
CA LEU A 411 -8.36 2.27 18.90
C LEU A 411 -7.37 3.25 18.26
N GLY A 412 -6.09 2.91 18.23
CA GLY A 412 -5.02 3.83 17.85
C GLY A 412 -4.68 4.83 18.97
N PRO A 413 -3.92 5.90 18.65
CA PRO A 413 -3.35 6.82 19.64
C PRO A 413 -4.36 7.81 20.25
N GLN A 414 -5.61 7.82 19.80
CA GLN A 414 -6.60 8.84 20.15
C GLN A 414 -7.13 8.65 21.58
N PRO A 415 -6.90 9.59 22.51
CA PRO A 415 -7.30 9.43 23.91
C PRO A 415 -8.82 9.39 24.08
N ALA A 416 -9.56 10.07 23.20
CA ALA A 416 -11.03 10.14 23.19
C ALA A 416 -11.64 9.36 22.02
N ALA A 417 -10.99 8.26 21.58
CA ALA A 417 -11.44 7.46 20.44
C ALA A 417 -12.93 7.03 20.57
N LEU A 418 -13.35 6.68 21.78
CA LEU A 418 -14.69 6.18 22.10
C LEU A 418 -15.66 7.25 22.65
N ALA A 419 -15.30 8.53 22.61
CA ALA A 419 -16.21 9.58 23.09
C ALA A 419 -17.54 9.53 22.31
N GLY A 420 -18.66 9.44 23.04
CA GLY A 420 -19.99 9.28 22.48
C GLY A 420 -20.27 7.90 21.86
N VAL A 421 -19.44 6.89 22.11
CA VAL A 421 -19.65 5.51 21.64
C VAL A 421 -19.75 4.56 22.85
N PRO A 422 -20.97 4.20 23.29
CA PRO A 422 -21.14 3.30 24.43
C PRO A 422 -20.47 1.95 24.18
N THR A 423 -19.60 1.53 25.11
CA THR A 423 -18.83 0.28 24.98
C THR A 423 -19.56 -0.85 25.70
N PRO A 424 -19.92 -1.95 25.02
CA PRO A 424 -20.61 -3.07 25.64
C PRO A 424 -19.64 -3.92 26.47
N LYS A 425 -20.17 -4.67 27.45
CA LYS A 425 -19.36 -5.48 28.39
C LYS A 425 -18.51 -6.57 27.72
N ASN A 426 -18.94 -7.09 26.57
CA ASN A 426 -18.21 -8.07 25.77
C ASN A 426 -17.16 -7.45 24.84
N ALA A 427 -16.89 -6.14 24.93
CA ALA A 427 -15.84 -5.48 24.17
C ALA A 427 -14.58 -5.24 25.01
N VAL A 428 -13.43 -5.46 24.37
CA VAL A 428 -12.09 -5.14 24.89
C VAL A 428 -11.45 -4.13 23.95
N CYS A 429 -11.27 -2.92 24.43
CA CYS A 429 -10.72 -1.83 23.63
C CYS A 429 -9.32 -1.47 24.15
N ALA A 430 -8.34 -1.42 23.26
CA ALA A 430 -6.97 -1.04 23.58
C ALA A 430 -6.41 -0.10 22.52
N ALA A 431 -5.48 0.78 22.90
CA ALA A 431 -4.82 1.68 21.94
C ALA A 431 -4.03 0.90 20.88
N SER A 432 -3.43 -0.22 21.27
CA SER A 432 -2.70 -1.14 20.39
C SER A 432 -3.01 -2.58 20.75
N VAL A 433 -3.17 -3.42 19.73
CA VAL A 433 -3.44 -4.86 19.83
C VAL A 433 -2.34 -5.61 19.08
N PRO A 434 -1.80 -6.72 19.61
CA PRO A 434 -0.89 -7.61 18.86
C PRO A 434 -1.66 -8.35 17.75
N GLN A 435 -1.98 -7.62 16.68
CA GLN A 435 -2.92 -8.01 15.62
C GLN A 435 -2.62 -9.39 15.03
N VAL A 436 -1.37 -9.64 14.64
CA VAL A 436 -0.97 -10.93 14.04
C VAL A 436 -1.18 -12.09 15.02
N ASP A 437 -0.86 -11.90 16.30
CA ASP A 437 -1.00 -12.95 17.32
C ASP A 437 -2.49 -13.19 17.64
N LEU A 438 -3.31 -12.13 17.72
CA LEU A 438 -4.76 -12.25 17.84
C LEU A 438 -5.37 -13.00 16.66
N LEU A 439 -4.99 -12.64 15.43
CA LEU A 439 -5.47 -13.30 14.21
C LEU A 439 -5.12 -14.79 14.19
N ARG A 440 -3.89 -15.14 14.59
CA ARG A 440 -3.44 -16.54 14.70
C ARG A 440 -4.18 -17.31 15.80
N ALA A 441 -4.30 -16.73 16.98
CA ALA A 441 -4.90 -17.39 18.14
C ALA A 441 -6.40 -17.62 17.97
N ALA A 442 -7.13 -16.60 17.52
CA ALA A 442 -8.59 -16.65 17.47
C ALA A 442 -9.16 -17.04 16.11
N ARG A 443 -8.44 -16.78 15.00
CA ARG A 443 -9.00 -16.81 13.64
C ARG A 443 -10.38 -16.17 13.60
N PRO A 444 -10.49 -14.84 13.86
CA PRO A 444 -11.76 -14.18 14.11
C PRO A 444 -12.83 -14.53 13.08
N ALA A 445 -14.07 -14.64 13.55
CA ALA A 445 -15.24 -14.86 12.69
C ALA A 445 -15.44 -13.69 11.70
N LEU A 446 -14.98 -12.51 12.09
CA LEU A 446 -14.95 -11.30 11.26
C LEU A 446 -13.80 -10.40 11.70
N PHE A 447 -13.12 -9.80 10.72
CA PHE A 447 -12.24 -8.65 10.94
C PHE A 447 -12.77 -7.42 10.20
N VAL A 448 -13.20 -6.40 10.95
CA VAL A 448 -13.58 -5.09 10.39
C VAL A 448 -12.35 -4.21 10.31
N THR A 449 -11.99 -3.78 9.11
CA THR A 449 -10.70 -3.12 8.86
C THR A 449 -10.79 -1.99 7.84
N ASN A 450 -9.83 -1.08 7.85
CA ASN A 450 -9.66 -0.11 6.76
C ASN A 450 -9.19 -0.75 5.45
N GLY A 451 -8.68 -2.00 5.47
CA GLY A 451 -8.27 -2.71 4.25
C GLY A 451 -6.89 -2.33 3.72
N GLY A 452 -6.00 -1.83 4.59
CA GLY A 452 -4.59 -1.69 4.23
C GLY A 452 -3.98 -3.05 3.85
N GLN A 453 -3.06 -3.06 2.89
CA GLN A 453 -2.52 -4.30 2.31
C GLN A 453 -1.97 -5.28 3.36
N ASN A 454 -1.25 -4.80 4.38
CA ASN A 454 -0.71 -5.66 5.44
C ASN A 454 -1.82 -6.37 6.24
N SER A 455 -2.82 -5.62 6.73
CA SER A 455 -3.97 -6.17 7.46
C SER A 455 -4.75 -7.20 6.64
N LEU A 456 -4.84 -7.02 5.32
CA LEU A 456 -5.45 -8.01 4.43
C LEU A 456 -4.59 -9.27 4.29
N MET A 457 -3.28 -9.14 4.11
CA MET A 457 -2.39 -10.31 4.04
C MET A 457 -2.38 -11.10 5.35
N GLU A 458 -2.38 -10.42 6.49
CA GLU A 458 -2.45 -11.03 7.82
C GLU A 458 -3.75 -11.80 8.05
N SER A 459 -4.90 -11.21 7.67
CA SER A 459 -6.20 -11.86 7.83
C SER A 459 -6.40 -13.03 6.87
N MET A 460 -5.94 -12.88 5.62
CA MET A 460 -6.01 -13.94 4.61
C MET A 460 -5.08 -15.10 4.96
N ALA A 461 -3.93 -14.86 5.59
CA ALA A 461 -3.04 -15.93 6.02
C ALA A 461 -3.67 -16.88 7.04
N VAL A 462 -4.65 -16.41 7.81
CA VAL A 462 -5.37 -17.22 8.80
C VAL A 462 -6.80 -17.58 8.38
N GLY A 463 -7.22 -17.15 7.19
CA GLY A 463 -8.54 -17.44 6.62
C GLY A 463 -9.69 -16.70 7.29
N THR A 464 -9.43 -15.52 7.84
CA THR A 464 -10.45 -14.66 8.47
C THR A 464 -11.13 -13.77 7.42
N PRO A 465 -12.47 -13.83 7.25
CA PRO A 465 -13.18 -12.94 6.34
C PRO A 465 -13.19 -11.50 6.89
N VAL A 466 -13.34 -10.54 5.98
CA VAL A 466 -13.22 -9.11 6.32
C VAL A 466 -14.45 -8.29 5.92
N LEU A 467 -14.72 -7.24 6.71
CA LEU A 467 -15.54 -6.11 6.27
C LEU A 467 -14.60 -4.90 6.12
N VAL A 468 -14.49 -4.39 4.90
CA VAL A 468 -13.56 -3.30 4.60
C VAL A 468 -14.28 -1.95 4.58
N CYS A 469 -13.82 -1.05 5.43
CA CYS A 469 -14.26 0.34 5.54
C CYS A 469 -13.12 1.26 5.10
N PRO A 470 -12.89 1.44 3.78
CA PRO A 470 -11.69 2.08 3.27
C PRO A 470 -11.63 3.57 3.65
N GLY A 471 -10.46 4.01 4.06
CA GLY A 471 -10.17 5.40 4.38
C GLY A 471 -9.61 6.16 3.19
N PHE A 472 -8.39 5.81 2.78
CA PHE A 472 -7.58 6.52 1.78
C PHE A 472 -6.62 5.55 1.10
N GLY A 473 -5.81 6.03 0.16
CA GLY A 473 -4.68 5.23 -0.29
C GLY A 473 -5.08 4.09 -1.24
N ASP A 474 -4.38 2.96 -1.15
CA ASP A 474 -4.73 1.71 -1.83
C ASP A 474 -6.00 1.03 -1.26
N GLN A 475 -6.51 1.52 -0.12
CA GLN A 475 -7.61 0.88 0.61
C GLN A 475 -8.91 0.74 -0.20
N PRO A 476 -9.37 1.73 -0.99
CA PRO A 476 -10.56 1.56 -1.83
C PRO A 476 -10.39 0.48 -2.91
N ALA A 477 -9.22 0.40 -3.54
CA ALA A 477 -8.90 -0.65 -4.51
C ALA A 477 -8.88 -2.04 -3.86
N ASN A 478 -8.24 -2.14 -2.68
CA ASN A 478 -8.24 -3.34 -1.86
C ASN A 478 -9.65 -3.77 -1.45
N ALA A 479 -10.50 -2.83 -1.03
CA ALA A 479 -11.90 -3.08 -0.67
C ALA A 479 -12.70 -3.62 -1.88
N ALA A 480 -12.50 -3.04 -3.07
CA ALA A 480 -13.13 -3.51 -4.30
C ALA A 480 -12.68 -4.94 -4.65
N LYS A 481 -11.38 -5.25 -4.51
CA LYS A 481 -10.81 -6.58 -4.72
C LYS A 481 -11.42 -7.62 -3.77
N VAL A 482 -11.50 -7.29 -2.48
CA VAL A 482 -12.13 -8.13 -1.44
C VAL A 482 -13.56 -8.50 -1.82
N SER A 483 -14.38 -7.49 -2.12
CA SER A 483 -15.80 -7.67 -2.46
C SER A 483 -15.97 -8.48 -3.74
N LYS A 484 -15.23 -8.12 -4.80
CA LYS A 484 -15.29 -8.81 -6.10
C LYS A 484 -14.90 -10.28 -6.00
N ARG A 485 -13.91 -10.61 -5.17
CA ARG A 485 -13.39 -11.98 -5.03
C ARG A 485 -14.10 -12.80 -3.95
N GLY A 486 -14.95 -12.17 -3.15
CA GLY A 486 -15.92 -12.85 -2.28
C GLY A 486 -15.35 -13.40 -0.97
N TRP A 487 -14.24 -12.87 -0.47
CA TRP A 487 -13.73 -13.21 0.89
C TRP A 487 -14.12 -12.17 1.95
N GLY A 488 -14.93 -11.20 1.57
CA GLY A 488 -15.44 -10.17 2.46
C GLY A 488 -16.40 -9.23 1.73
N ALA A 489 -16.82 -8.19 2.44
CA ALA A 489 -17.65 -7.11 1.90
C ALA A 489 -16.95 -5.75 2.08
N LYS A 490 -17.50 -4.70 1.47
CA LYS A 490 -17.02 -3.33 1.64
C LYS A 490 -18.15 -2.35 1.95
N VAL A 491 -17.84 -1.32 2.72
CA VAL A 491 -18.71 -0.16 2.95
C VAL A 491 -17.86 1.10 2.73
N ASP A 492 -18.03 1.74 1.58
CA ASP A 492 -17.21 2.91 1.23
C ASP A 492 -17.59 4.13 2.07
N ARG A 493 -16.57 4.90 2.46
CA ARG A 493 -16.74 6.23 3.05
C ARG A 493 -17.60 7.08 2.11
N PRO A 494 -18.63 7.77 2.61
CA PRO A 494 -19.56 8.49 1.75
C PRO A 494 -18.84 9.63 1.01
N PRO A 495 -19.25 9.98 -0.22
CA PRO A 495 -18.74 11.15 -0.91
C PRO A 495 -19.06 12.43 -0.11
N PRO A 496 -18.34 13.53 -0.38
CA PRO A 496 -18.68 14.82 0.22
C PRO A 496 -20.11 15.22 -0.16
N ALA A 497 -20.81 15.89 0.74
CA ALA A 497 -22.12 16.46 0.41
C ALA A 497 -21.95 17.46 -0.75
N PRO A 498 -22.91 17.54 -1.70
CA PRO A 498 -22.86 18.57 -2.73
C PRO A 498 -22.79 19.95 -2.06
N GLU A 499 -21.87 20.80 -2.54
CA GLU A 499 -21.62 22.12 -1.97
C GLU A 499 -22.93 22.91 -1.81
N ALA A 500 -23.33 23.17 -0.57
CA ALA A 500 -24.31 24.21 -0.31
C ALA A 500 -23.64 25.57 -0.63
N PRO A 501 -24.32 26.51 -1.31
CA PRO A 501 -23.74 27.80 -1.66
C PRO A 501 -23.16 28.49 -0.41
N ALA A 502 -22.06 29.23 -0.59
CA ALA A 502 -21.21 29.84 0.45
C ALA A 502 -21.91 30.72 1.52
N ALA A 503 -23.22 30.92 1.42
CA ALA A 503 -24.06 31.50 2.46
C ALA A 503 -24.51 30.50 3.55
N ALA A 504 -24.16 29.21 3.43
CA ALA A 504 -24.44 28.16 4.40
C ALA A 504 -23.15 27.65 5.10
N ALA A 505 -22.23 28.57 5.45
CA ALA A 505 -21.07 28.25 6.28
C ALA A 505 -21.44 27.77 7.70
N ASP A 506 -22.73 27.81 8.05
CA ASP A 506 -23.34 27.15 9.22
C ASP A 506 -24.02 25.81 8.85
N GLY A 507 -23.48 25.07 7.88
CA GLY A 507 -23.83 23.67 7.61
C GLY A 507 -23.42 22.79 8.79
N GLY A 508 -24.21 22.85 9.86
CA GLY A 508 -23.86 22.48 11.23
C GLY A 508 -23.57 21.01 11.48
N GLU A 509 -23.18 20.74 12.73
CA GLU A 509 -22.90 19.42 13.30
C GLU A 509 -23.93 18.34 12.90
N ASP A 510 -25.18 18.74 12.63
CA ASP A 510 -26.31 17.90 12.24
C ASP A 510 -26.15 17.18 10.89
N ALA A 511 -25.58 17.80 9.86
CA ALA A 511 -25.43 17.17 8.54
C ALA A 511 -24.36 16.06 8.56
N GLY A 512 -23.25 16.31 9.27
CA GLY A 512 -22.22 15.30 9.53
C GLY A 512 -22.72 14.16 10.40
N ALA A 513 -23.58 14.45 11.38
CA ALA A 513 -24.20 13.45 12.23
C ALA A 513 -25.15 12.52 11.44
N ALA A 514 -25.96 13.05 10.53
CA ALA A 514 -26.84 12.25 9.68
C ALA A 514 -26.06 11.32 8.73
N ALA A 515 -25.00 11.83 8.10
CA ALA A 515 -24.12 11.02 7.24
C ALA A 515 -23.42 9.91 8.05
N ALA A 516 -22.93 10.22 9.24
CA ALA A 516 -22.32 9.24 10.14
C ALA A 516 -23.33 8.17 10.60
N ALA A 517 -24.57 8.54 10.92
CA ALA A 517 -25.62 7.59 11.27
C ALA A 517 -26.00 6.67 10.11
N ALA A 518 -26.16 7.22 8.90
CA ALA A 518 -26.43 6.43 7.70
C ALA A 518 -25.27 5.48 7.37
N TYR A 519 -24.03 5.94 7.53
CA TYR A 519 -22.85 5.10 7.36
C TYR A 519 -22.78 4.00 8.43
N THR A 520 -23.04 4.31 9.70
CA THR A 520 -23.14 3.34 10.81
C THR A 520 -24.13 2.23 10.48
N ALA A 521 -25.33 2.57 9.97
CA ALA A 521 -26.33 1.58 9.58
C ALA A 521 -25.85 0.66 8.45
N LYS A 522 -25.11 1.19 7.46
CA LYS A 522 -24.52 0.39 6.38
C LYS A 522 -23.43 -0.55 6.91
N VAL A 523 -22.55 -0.07 7.79
CA VAL A 523 -21.53 -0.92 8.44
C VAL A 523 -22.20 -2.04 9.22
N ARG A 524 -23.25 -1.74 9.99
CA ARG A 524 -24.02 -2.73 10.74
C ARG A 524 -24.60 -3.83 9.84
N SER A 525 -25.20 -3.44 8.72
CA SER A 525 -25.68 -4.39 7.72
C SER A 525 -24.55 -5.21 7.11
N GLY A 526 -23.38 -4.61 6.85
CA GLY A 526 -22.20 -5.31 6.37
C GLY A 526 -21.65 -6.33 7.37
N VAL A 527 -21.63 -6.01 8.67
CA VAL A 527 -21.23 -6.93 9.75
C VAL A 527 -22.12 -8.17 9.73
N ARG A 528 -23.45 -8.00 9.74
CA ARG A 528 -24.42 -9.11 9.61
C ARG A 528 -24.16 -9.93 8.36
N ALA A 529 -24.08 -9.26 7.20
CA ALA A 529 -23.95 -9.95 5.92
C ALA A 529 -22.70 -10.84 5.84
N VAL A 530 -21.57 -10.41 6.42
CA VAL A 530 -20.35 -11.22 6.41
C VAL A 530 -20.44 -12.38 7.41
N LEU A 531 -20.98 -12.15 8.61
CA LEU A 531 -21.14 -13.19 9.64
C LEU A 531 -22.16 -14.27 9.22
N ASP A 532 -23.28 -13.86 8.62
CA ASP A 532 -24.33 -14.75 8.14
C ASP A 532 -23.98 -15.43 6.80
N GLY A 533 -22.91 -14.95 6.13
CA GLY A 533 -22.46 -15.41 4.82
C GLY A 533 -21.31 -16.42 4.91
N PRO A 534 -21.56 -17.73 5.09
CA PRO A 534 -20.51 -18.73 5.23
C PRO A 534 -19.57 -18.81 4.01
N GLN A 535 -20.02 -18.35 2.85
CA GLN A 535 -19.20 -18.26 1.64
C GLN A 535 -17.97 -17.36 1.82
N PHE A 536 -18.05 -16.30 2.62
CA PHE A 536 -16.92 -15.39 2.85
C PHE A 536 -15.81 -16.10 3.62
N ALA A 537 -16.16 -16.77 4.72
CA ALA A 537 -15.21 -17.55 5.50
C ALA A 537 -14.64 -18.73 4.69
N ALA A 538 -15.47 -19.41 3.90
CA ALA A 538 -15.00 -20.49 3.02
C ALA A 538 -13.98 -19.97 2.00
N LYS A 539 -14.25 -18.82 1.36
CA LYS A 539 -13.33 -18.21 0.40
C LYS A 539 -12.04 -17.72 1.05
N ALA A 540 -12.12 -17.09 2.22
CA ALA A 540 -10.95 -16.67 2.99
C ALA A 540 -10.04 -17.87 3.35
N ARG A 541 -10.62 -19.00 3.77
CA ARG A 541 -9.86 -20.24 4.05
C ARG A 541 -9.22 -20.86 2.80
N LEU A 542 -9.89 -20.78 1.64
CA LEU A 542 -9.27 -21.22 0.38
C LEU A 542 -8.05 -20.37 0.02
N ILE A 543 -8.11 -19.07 0.27
CA ILE A 543 -6.98 -18.16 0.06
C ILE A 543 -5.86 -18.49 1.05
N ALA A 544 -6.18 -18.70 2.33
CA ALA A 544 -5.20 -19.10 3.35
C ALA A 544 -4.42 -20.35 2.91
N ALA A 545 -5.12 -21.39 2.46
CA ALA A 545 -4.49 -22.62 1.93
C ALA A 545 -3.63 -22.37 0.68
N GLY A 546 -3.93 -21.31 -0.09
CA GLY A 546 -3.08 -20.83 -1.17
C GLY A 546 -1.80 -20.15 -0.66
N LEU A 547 -1.94 -19.28 0.35
CA LEU A 547 -0.85 -18.54 0.97
C LEU A 547 0.12 -19.45 1.74
N GLU A 548 -0.34 -20.59 2.28
CA GLU A 548 0.52 -21.60 2.90
C GLU A 548 1.60 -22.16 1.96
N ARG A 549 1.40 -22.06 0.63
CA ARG A 549 2.36 -22.48 -0.38
C ARG A 549 3.34 -21.40 -0.79
N ALA A 550 3.16 -20.17 -0.32
CA ALA A 550 4.09 -19.10 -0.62
C ALA A 550 5.39 -19.28 0.15
N GLU A 551 6.51 -18.88 -0.46
CA GLU A 551 7.84 -19.00 0.16
C GLU A 551 8.02 -18.05 1.38
N GLY A 552 7.18 -17.02 1.52
CA GLY A 552 7.20 -16.12 2.66
C GLY A 552 8.55 -15.42 2.85
N ALA A 553 8.93 -15.24 4.11
CA ALA A 553 10.21 -14.65 4.49
C ALA A 553 11.42 -15.46 3.99
N ASP A 554 11.30 -16.79 3.86
CA ASP A 554 12.40 -17.65 3.39
C ASP A 554 12.70 -17.39 1.90
N GLY A 555 11.66 -17.25 1.07
CA GLY A 555 11.82 -16.87 -0.34
C GLY A 555 12.42 -15.47 -0.49
N ALA A 556 11.98 -14.52 0.33
CA ALA A 556 12.58 -13.20 0.38
C ALA A 556 14.08 -13.28 0.72
N LEU A 557 14.45 -14.02 1.78
CA LEU A 557 15.84 -14.17 2.21
C LEU A 557 16.72 -14.82 1.13
N ARG A 558 16.20 -15.82 0.42
CA ARG A 558 16.88 -16.46 -0.71
C ARG A 558 17.21 -15.44 -1.80
N ILE A 559 16.22 -14.65 -2.23
CA ILE A 559 16.40 -13.61 -3.26
C ILE A 559 17.39 -12.53 -2.81
N LEU A 560 17.32 -12.09 -1.55
CA LEU A 560 18.25 -11.12 -0.98
C LEU A 560 19.69 -11.66 -0.96
N THR A 561 19.86 -12.93 -0.61
CA THR A 561 21.17 -13.59 -0.59
C THR A 561 21.75 -13.74 -1.99
N GLU A 562 20.93 -14.13 -2.98
CA GLU A 562 21.32 -14.20 -4.39
C GLU A 562 21.75 -12.82 -4.91
N ALA A 563 21.00 -11.76 -4.60
CA ALA A 563 21.32 -10.38 -4.99
C ALA A 563 22.63 -9.89 -4.36
N ALA A 564 22.85 -10.16 -3.08
CA ALA A 564 24.10 -9.83 -2.39
C ALA A 564 25.30 -10.57 -2.99
N ALA A 565 25.15 -11.86 -3.27
CA ALA A 565 26.21 -12.67 -3.86
C ALA A 565 26.59 -12.19 -5.28
N ALA A 566 25.58 -11.86 -6.11
CA ALA A 566 25.79 -11.31 -7.43
C ALA A 566 26.54 -9.95 -7.38
N GLY A 567 26.16 -9.06 -6.46
CA GLY A 567 26.86 -7.80 -6.25
C GLY A 567 28.31 -7.98 -5.78
N ALA A 568 28.56 -8.90 -4.85
CA ALA A 568 29.91 -9.22 -4.38
C ALA A 568 30.79 -9.84 -5.47
N TRP A 569 30.21 -10.64 -6.37
CA TRP A 569 30.93 -11.15 -7.55
C TRP A 569 31.29 -10.02 -8.51
N ALA A 570 30.33 -9.16 -8.87
CA ALA A 570 30.53 -8.02 -9.75
C ALA A 570 31.65 -7.09 -9.29
N LYS A 571 31.68 -6.76 -7.98
CA LYS A 571 32.76 -5.98 -7.37
C LYS A 571 34.13 -6.65 -7.52
N ARG A 572 34.21 -7.98 -7.38
CA ARG A 572 35.47 -8.75 -7.47
C ARG A 572 36.05 -8.82 -8.88
N VAL A 573 35.20 -8.95 -9.91
CA VAL A 573 35.66 -9.09 -11.30
C VAL A 573 35.85 -7.76 -12.02
N GLY A 574 35.72 -6.62 -11.31
CA GLY A 574 35.88 -5.28 -11.89
C GLY A 574 34.80 -4.91 -12.91
N THR A 575 33.72 -5.70 -13.02
CA THR A 575 32.57 -5.36 -13.83
C THR A 575 31.69 -4.43 -13.02
N ASN A 576 31.72 -3.14 -13.33
CA ASN A 576 30.74 -2.20 -12.84
C ASN A 576 29.36 -2.63 -13.39
N VAL A 577 28.57 -3.34 -12.59
CA VAL A 577 27.18 -3.71 -12.97
C VAL A 577 26.25 -2.50 -12.88
N GLY A 578 26.71 -1.36 -12.38
CA GLY A 578 26.12 -0.05 -12.64
C GLY A 578 26.89 0.67 -13.74
N LEU A 579 26.18 1.25 -14.72
CA LEU A 579 26.64 2.24 -15.72
C LEU A 579 26.85 1.80 -17.17
N ARG A 580 26.25 0.72 -17.67
CA ARG A 580 25.99 0.61 -19.12
C ARG A 580 24.53 0.30 -19.42
N GLY A 581 23.72 1.36 -19.36
CA GLY A 581 22.45 1.42 -20.07
C GLY A 581 22.70 1.44 -21.58
N GLN A 582 22.67 0.27 -22.20
CA GLN A 582 22.30 0.07 -23.59
C GLN A 582 21.39 -1.17 -23.60
N PRO A 583 20.12 -1.07 -24.02
CA PRO A 583 19.27 -2.24 -24.16
C PRO A 583 19.84 -3.10 -25.29
N GLY A 584 20.34 -4.29 -24.97
CA GLY A 584 20.73 -5.28 -25.99
C GLY A 584 22.05 -6.04 -25.81
N SER A 585 22.80 -5.90 -24.71
CA SER A 585 23.97 -6.78 -24.54
C SER A 585 23.54 -8.17 -24.04
N ALA A 586 23.81 -9.19 -24.86
CA ALA A 586 23.42 -10.59 -24.65
C ALA A 586 23.96 -11.25 -23.37
N GLN A 587 24.80 -10.56 -22.59
CA GLN A 587 25.35 -11.08 -21.34
C GLN A 587 24.41 -10.95 -20.13
N MET A 588 23.30 -10.21 -20.25
CA MET A 588 22.29 -10.12 -19.18
C MET A 588 21.21 -11.21 -19.27
N GLN A 589 21.22 -12.06 -20.30
CA GLN A 589 20.24 -13.15 -20.49
C GLN A 589 20.65 -14.48 -19.83
N MET A 590 21.82 -14.55 -19.19
CA MET A 590 22.32 -15.78 -18.52
C MET A 590 22.30 -15.71 -16.99
N LEU A 591 21.73 -14.65 -16.40
CA LEU A 591 21.47 -14.44 -14.96
C LEU A 591 19.97 -14.16 -14.76
#